data_AF-A0A2G3PQ30-F1
#
_entry.id   AF-A0A2G3PQ30-F1
#
_cell.length_a   1.000
_cell.length_b   1.000
_cell.length_c   1.000
_cell.angle_alpha   90.00
_cell.angle_beta   90.00
_cell.angle_gamma   90.00
#
_symmetry.space_group_name_H-M   'P 1'
#
loop_
_entity.id
_entity.type
_entity.pdbx_description
1 polymer ?
#
loop_
_entity_poly.entity_id
_entity_poly.type
_entity_poly.pdbx_seq_one_letter_code
_entity_poly.pdbx_strand_id
1 'polypeptide(L)'
;MTQDPDKQPKDPDRDGPDLEKSSVGPDGPIEVPSDLSGMPPLAELDAMDLAAIEAGRQSKDKDHAVLDEPTPPPAALYHAWLLWLGGAAAALVSVVYGFVNSGSISDLLNERLQADVARDPSAAAPADRIDSLSSFFPPAMLVATLVLLAVQYPLLVATSRHRSRGARNVYVTAVLVMLLCIPMGIDLLFDYPSISGVIKFMGWLQFALLLLSALFTLRRGVNRWLPPSMRMKPTQIIRPGNR
;
A
#
# COMPACT_ATOMS: atom_id res chain seq x y z
N MET A 1 19.67 0.49 59.31
CA MET A 1 18.39 0.51 60.05
C MET A 1 17.30 0.38 59.00
N THR A 2 16.92 -0.86 58.67
CA THR A 2 15.75 -1.66 59.17
C THR A 2 14.54 -1.48 58.24
N GLN A 3 14.17 -2.50 57.43
CA GLN A 3 13.05 -3.48 57.64
C GLN A 3 11.69 -2.78 57.84
N ASP A 4 10.53 -3.18 57.31
CA ASP A 4 10.02 -4.34 56.52
C ASP A 4 8.60 -3.93 56.00
N PRO A 5 7.77 -4.77 55.34
CA PRO A 5 6.65 -4.41 54.48
C PRO A 5 5.30 -4.58 55.21
N ASP A 6 4.20 -4.79 54.48
CA ASP A 6 2.83 -5.07 54.92
C ASP A 6 1.93 -3.86 55.23
N LYS A 7 1.06 -3.56 54.25
CA LYS A 7 -0.41 -3.55 54.44
C LYS A 7 -1.13 -3.23 53.14
N GLN A 8 -1.63 -4.27 52.50
CA GLN A 8 -2.77 -4.19 51.57
C GLN A 8 -4.06 -4.16 52.41
N PRO A 9 -5.08 -3.38 52.02
CA PRO A 9 -6.43 -3.93 52.16
C PRO A 9 -7.39 -3.59 51.01
N LYS A 10 -8.09 -4.66 50.58
CA LYS A 10 -9.49 -4.76 50.13
C LYS A 10 -9.94 -3.99 48.86
N ASP A 11 -10.03 -4.76 47.78
CA ASP A 11 -11.16 -4.69 46.82
C ASP A 11 -12.46 -5.17 47.50
N PRO A 12 -13.58 -4.48 47.31
CA PRO A 12 -14.91 -5.07 47.38
C PRO A 12 -15.52 -5.23 45.97
N ASP A 13 -16.52 -6.11 45.89
CA ASP A 13 -17.32 -6.48 44.72
C ASP A 13 -16.71 -7.44 43.69
N ARG A 14 -16.86 -8.72 44.02
CA ARG A 14 -16.92 -9.79 43.04
C ARG A 14 -18.19 -10.60 43.30
N ASP A 15 -19.32 -10.09 42.81
CA ASP A 15 -20.55 -10.88 42.62
C ASP A 15 -20.26 -11.96 41.56
N GLY A 16 -20.12 -13.19 42.04
CA GLY A 16 -20.07 -14.40 41.23
C GLY A 16 -21.04 -15.43 41.82
N PRO A 17 -21.86 -16.10 41.00
CA PRO A 17 -22.91 -16.97 41.50
C PRO A 17 -22.36 -18.20 42.22
N ASP A 18 -23.03 -18.56 43.32
CA ASP A 18 -22.75 -19.72 44.16
C ASP A 18 -22.76 -21.03 43.35
N LEU A 19 -21.56 -21.54 43.06
CA LEU A 19 -21.39 -22.93 42.62
C LEU A 19 -21.44 -23.82 43.86
N GLU A 20 -22.64 -24.34 44.14
CA GLU A 20 -22.80 -25.45 45.08
C GLU A 20 -21.89 -26.61 44.68
N LYS A 21 -20.97 -26.93 45.59
CA LYS A 21 -20.19 -28.17 45.59
C LYS A 21 -21.15 -29.36 45.73
N SER A 22 -21.53 -29.99 44.62
CA SER A 22 -21.96 -31.38 44.67
C SER A 22 -20.73 -32.28 44.53
N SER A 23 -20.41 -32.93 45.64
CA SER A 23 -19.32 -33.89 45.77
C SER A 23 -19.87 -35.28 45.49
N VAL A 24 -19.42 -35.90 44.38
CA VAL A 24 -19.61 -37.33 44.14
C VAL A 24 -18.29 -37.88 43.60
N GLY A 25 -17.80 -38.94 44.25
CA GLY A 25 -16.47 -39.52 44.09
C GLY A 25 -16.25 -40.26 42.77
N PRO A 26 -15.02 -40.77 42.56
CA PRO A 26 -14.66 -41.51 41.35
C PRO A 26 -15.25 -42.93 41.41
N ASP A 27 -15.61 -43.49 40.26
CA ASP A 27 -16.14 -44.85 40.04
C ASP A 27 -17.67 -45.00 39.85
N GLY A 28 -18.24 -44.26 38.88
CA GLY A 28 -19.55 -44.56 38.29
C GLY A 28 -19.47 -44.63 36.76
N PRO A 29 -20.22 -45.54 36.09
CA PRO A 29 -20.22 -45.65 34.63
C PRO A 29 -20.78 -44.38 33.99
N ILE A 30 -20.23 -43.98 32.84
CA ILE A 30 -20.71 -42.82 32.07
C ILE A 30 -22.14 -43.09 31.61
N GLU A 31 -23.12 -42.54 32.33
CA GLU A 31 -24.49 -42.44 31.85
C GLU A 31 -24.55 -41.42 30.72
N VAL A 32 -24.73 -41.91 29.50
CA VAL A 32 -25.15 -41.06 28.39
C VAL A 32 -26.62 -40.70 28.66
N PRO A 33 -26.98 -39.41 28.77
CA PRO A 33 -28.36 -39.03 29.04
C PRO A 33 -29.27 -39.60 27.94
N SER A 34 -30.24 -40.44 28.32
CA SER A 34 -31.15 -41.13 27.40
C SER A 34 -32.32 -40.24 26.94
N ASP A 35 -32.13 -38.93 26.88
CA ASP A 35 -33.20 -37.99 26.52
C ASP A 35 -32.82 -37.13 25.31
N LEU A 36 -33.01 -37.71 24.12
CA LEU A 36 -32.97 -37.02 22.83
C LEU A 36 -34.33 -36.37 22.47
N SER A 37 -35.30 -36.33 23.40
CA SER A 37 -36.66 -35.84 23.14
C SER A 37 -36.76 -34.33 22.85
N GLY A 38 -35.68 -33.59 23.10
CA GLY A 38 -35.58 -32.16 22.79
C GLY A 38 -34.82 -31.83 21.50
N MET A 39 -34.37 -32.83 20.72
CA MET A 39 -33.67 -32.57 19.46
C MET A 39 -34.69 -32.16 18.39
N PRO A 40 -34.58 -30.95 17.79
CA PRO A 40 -35.49 -30.54 16.74
C PRO A 40 -35.41 -31.52 15.56
N PRO A 41 -36.54 -31.80 14.87
CA PRO A 41 -36.57 -32.69 13.72
C PRO A 41 -35.60 -32.20 12.63
N LEU A 42 -35.08 -33.12 11.82
CA LEU A 42 -34.11 -32.83 10.75
C LEU A 42 -34.53 -31.66 9.84
N ALA A 43 -35.83 -31.49 9.59
CA ALA A 43 -36.36 -30.39 8.79
C ALA A 43 -36.24 -29.02 9.48
N GLU A 44 -36.39 -28.96 10.81
CA GLU A 44 -36.17 -27.72 11.57
C GLU A 44 -34.67 -27.40 11.68
N LEU A 45 -33.82 -28.42 11.79
CA LEU A 45 -32.38 -28.23 11.81
C LEU A 45 -31.85 -27.72 10.46
N ASP A 46 -32.38 -28.25 9.35
CA ASP A 46 -32.07 -27.78 7.99
C ASP A 46 -32.60 -26.35 7.76
N ALA A 47 -33.80 -26.03 8.26
CA ALA A 47 -34.36 -24.67 8.19
C ALA A 47 -33.53 -23.67 9.02
N MET A 48 -33.04 -24.08 10.19
CA MET A 48 -32.14 -23.25 11.01
C MET A 48 -30.78 -23.05 10.35
N ASP A 49 -30.22 -24.06 9.68
CA ASP A 49 -28.95 -23.94 8.95
C ASP A 49 -29.10 -23.06 7.71
N LEU A 50 -30.18 -23.23 6.94
CA LEU A 50 -30.55 -22.33 5.83
C LEU A 50 -30.74 -20.90 6.30
N ALA A 51 -31.44 -20.68 7.43
CA ALA A 51 -31.62 -19.37 8.01
C ALA A 51 -30.30 -18.76 8.51
N ALA A 52 -29.37 -19.57 9.03
CA ALA A 52 -28.03 -19.12 9.41
C ALA A 52 -27.18 -18.74 8.19
N ILE A 53 -27.27 -19.51 7.10
CA ILE A 53 -26.62 -19.20 5.82
C ILE A 53 -27.20 -17.91 5.21
N GLU A 54 -28.51 -17.72 5.29
CA GLU A 54 -29.21 -16.54 4.77
C GLU A 54 -28.95 -15.29 5.61
N ALA A 55 -28.88 -15.42 6.94
CA ALA A 55 -28.42 -14.36 7.83
C ALA A 55 -26.93 -14.02 7.60
N GLY A 56 -26.09 -15.02 7.31
CA GLY A 56 -24.70 -14.84 6.91
C GLY A 56 -24.55 -14.13 5.56
N ARG A 57 -25.49 -14.34 4.62
CA ARG A 57 -25.57 -13.57 3.37
C ARG A 57 -25.98 -12.12 3.61
N GLN A 58 -26.95 -11.87 4.49
CA GLN A 58 -27.34 -10.50 4.87
C GLN A 58 -26.22 -9.73 5.57
N SER A 59 -25.29 -10.40 6.27
CA SER A 59 -24.12 -9.73 6.86
C SER A 59 -23.15 -9.22 5.78
N LYS A 60 -22.98 -9.99 4.69
CA LYS A 60 -22.15 -9.59 3.55
C LYS A 60 -22.74 -8.38 2.83
N ASP A 61 -24.07 -8.33 2.69
CA ASP A 61 -24.75 -7.18 2.09
C ASP A 61 -24.70 -5.94 3.01
N LYS A 62 -24.72 -6.11 4.33
CA LYS A 62 -24.47 -5.02 5.29
C LYS A 62 -23.04 -4.49 5.21
N ASP A 63 -22.05 -5.36 5.04
CA ASP A 63 -20.66 -4.96 4.84
C ASP A 63 -20.49 -4.16 3.53
N HIS A 64 -21.24 -4.51 2.47
CA HIS A 64 -21.30 -3.71 1.25
C HIS A 64 -22.02 -2.37 1.45
N ALA A 65 -23.14 -2.34 2.19
CA ALA A 65 -23.88 -1.11 2.47
C ALA A 65 -23.06 -0.06 3.27
N VAL A 66 -22.19 -0.50 4.19
CA VAL A 66 -21.27 0.39 4.93
C VAL A 66 -20.16 0.97 4.03
N LEU A 67 -19.80 0.26 2.94
CA LEU A 67 -18.86 0.78 1.93
C LEU A 67 -19.49 1.87 1.06
N ASP A 68 -20.80 1.77 0.83
CA ASP A 68 -21.58 2.70 -0.02
C ASP A 68 -21.99 3.99 0.70
N GLU A 69 -21.82 4.10 2.03
CA GLU A 69 -22.01 5.38 2.71
C GLU A 69 -20.97 6.40 2.25
N PRO A 70 -21.39 7.58 1.75
CA PRO A 70 -20.50 8.60 1.23
C PRO A 70 -19.76 9.30 2.38
N THR A 71 -18.65 8.72 2.83
CA THR A 71 -17.73 9.43 3.74
C THR A 71 -16.82 10.34 2.92
N PRO A 72 -16.69 11.63 3.30
CA PRO A 72 -15.87 12.58 2.56
C PRO A 72 -14.39 12.14 2.59
N PRO A 73 -13.65 12.33 1.49
CA PRO A 73 -12.25 11.94 1.43
C PRO A 73 -11.42 12.78 2.42
N PRO A 74 -10.46 12.16 3.15
CA PRO A 74 -9.62 12.88 4.09
C PRO A 74 -8.77 13.94 3.38
N ALA A 75 -8.57 15.09 4.03
CA ALA A 75 -7.78 16.20 3.48
C ALA A 75 -6.38 15.78 3.02
N ALA A 76 -5.79 14.74 3.63
CA ALA A 76 -4.50 14.19 3.21
C ALA A 76 -4.47 13.75 1.73
N LEU A 77 -5.58 13.23 1.18
CA LEU A 77 -5.67 12.88 -0.25
C LEU A 77 -5.67 14.12 -1.15
N TYR A 78 -6.28 15.22 -0.70
CA TYR A 78 -6.23 16.50 -1.41
C TYR A 78 -4.81 17.06 -1.45
N HIS A 79 -4.08 17.02 -0.33
CA HIS A 79 -2.67 17.41 -0.30
C HIS A 79 -1.80 16.50 -1.17
N ALA A 80 -2.04 15.18 -1.17
CA ALA A 80 -1.35 14.25 -2.05
C ALA A 80 -1.56 14.60 -3.53
N TRP A 81 -2.79 14.98 -3.91
CA TRP A 81 -3.12 15.42 -5.25
C TRP A 81 -2.42 16.74 -5.63
N LEU A 82 -2.41 17.74 -4.74
CA LEU A 82 -1.69 19.00 -4.98
C LEU A 82 -0.18 18.78 -5.13
N LEU A 83 0.41 17.94 -4.28
CA LEU A 83 1.83 17.61 -4.35
C LEU A 83 2.16 16.85 -5.63
N TRP A 84 1.29 15.93 -6.05
CA TRP A 84 1.43 15.25 -7.32
C TRP A 84 1.36 16.23 -8.50
N LEU A 85 0.42 17.19 -8.46
CA LEU A 85 0.29 18.22 -9.50
C LEU A 85 1.55 19.10 -9.59
N GLY A 86 2.11 19.49 -8.45
CA GLY A 86 3.39 20.21 -8.41
C GLY A 86 4.54 19.39 -8.98
N GLY A 87 4.62 18.10 -8.62
CA GLY A 87 5.60 17.18 -9.19
C GLY A 87 5.42 17.01 -10.70
N ALA A 88 4.19 16.96 -11.18
CA ALA A 88 3.86 16.86 -12.60
C ALA A 88 4.25 18.13 -13.38
N ALA A 89 4.02 19.30 -12.82
CA ALA A 89 4.46 20.56 -13.41
C ALA A 89 6.00 20.64 -13.51
N ALA A 90 6.70 20.26 -12.43
CA ALA A 90 8.16 20.20 -12.43
C ALA A 90 8.70 19.19 -13.47
N ALA A 91 8.07 18.01 -13.57
CA ALA A 91 8.38 17.02 -14.58
C ALA A 91 8.18 17.56 -16.00
N LEU A 92 7.07 18.26 -16.25
CA LEU A 92 6.75 18.82 -17.55
C LEU A 92 7.80 19.84 -18.00
N VAL A 93 8.25 20.71 -17.10
CA VAL A 93 9.34 21.67 -17.37
C VAL A 93 10.63 20.92 -17.74
N SER A 94 11.01 19.91 -16.97
CA SER A 94 12.20 19.09 -17.25
C SER A 94 12.09 18.35 -18.59
N VAL A 95 10.91 17.84 -18.92
CA VAL A 95 10.65 17.12 -20.18
C VAL A 95 10.71 18.04 -21.38
N VAL A 96 10.06 19.21 -21.32
CA VAL A 96 10.12 20.21 -22.39
C VAL A 96 11.56 20.65 -22.62
N TYR A 97 12.29 20.94 -21.53
CA TYR A 97 13.70 21.29 -21.62
C TYR A 97 14.55 20.15 -22.23
N GLY A 98 14.30 18.91 -21.82
CA GLY A 98 14.98 17.73 -22.34
C GLY A 98 14.72 17.49 -23.82
N PHE A 99 13.50 17.70 -24.31
CA PHE A 99 13.18 17.57 -25.73
C PHE A 99 13.83 18.67 -26.58
N VAL A 100 13.77 19.93 -26.11
CA VAL A 100 14.39 21.07 -26.81
C VAL A 100 15.90 20.88 -26.94
N ASN A 101 16.55 20.30 -25.92
CA ASN A 101 18.00 20.07 -25.90
C ASN A 101 18.38 18.61 -26.20
N SER A 102 17.48 17.81 -26.76
CA SER A 102 17.67 16.37 -26.94
C SER A 102 18.87 16.02 -27.82
N GLY A 103 19.13 16.81 -28.87
CA GLY A 103 20.31 16.65 -29.72
C GLY A 103 21.60 16.82 -28.91
N SER A 104 21.75 17.95 -28.22
CA SER A 104 22.92 18.25 -27.39
C SER A 104 23.12 17.23 -26.26
N ILE A 105 22.04 16.76 -25.63
CA ILE A 105 22.10 15.75 -24.58
C ILE A 105 22.54 14.39 -25.15
N SER A 106 22.08 14.02 -26.34
CA SER A 106 22.46 12.77 -27.00
C SER A 106 23.94 12.76 -27.36
N ASP A 107 24.46 13.90 -27.86
CA ASP A 107 25.89 14.05 -28.18
C ASP A 107 26.78 13.95 -26.93
N LEU A 108 26.39 14.65 -25.84
CA LEU A 108 27.10 14.60 -24.56
C LEU A 108 27.05 13.21 -23.92
N LEU A 109 25.92 12.51 -24.05
CA LEU A 109 25.77 11.14 -23.57
C LEU A 109 26.63 10.17 -24.40
N ASN A 110 26.73 10.38 -25.71
CA ASN A 110 27.62 9.59 -26.56
C ASN A 110 29.08 9.75 -26.13
N GLU A 111 29.54 10.99 -25.94
CA GLU A 111 30.89 11.28 -25.47
C GLU A 111 31.19 10.61 -24.11
N ARG A 112 30.23 10.67 -23.16
CA ARG A 112 30.34 10.00 -21.86
C ARG A 112 30.40 8.48 -21.99
N LEU A 113 29.53 7.88 -22.81
CA LEU A 113 29.51 6.42 -23.02
C LEU A 113 30.78 5.92 -23.70
N GLN A 114 31.34 6.68 -24.66
CA GLN A 114 32.62 6.34 -25.29
C GLN A 114 33.79 6.43 -24.29
N ALA A 115 33.79 7.45 -23.42
CA ALA A 115 34.78 7.58 -22.35
C ALA A 115 34.70 6.43 -21.34
N ASP A 116 33.49 5.99 -21.00
CA ASP A 116 33.27 4.87 -20.08
C ASP A 116 33.74 3.53 -20.69
N VAL A 117 33.52 3.30 -21.99
CA VAL A 117 34.03 2.12 -22.71
C VAL A 117 35.55 2.08 -22.76
N ALA A 118 36.19 3.24 -22.95
CA ALA A 118 37.64 3.34 -22.91
C ALA A 118 38.23 3.05 -21.52
N ARG A 119 37.43 3.28 -20.45
CA ARG A 119 37.85 3.10 -19.06
C ARG A 119 37.60 1.69 -18.52
N ASP A 120 36.46 1.07 -18.88
CA ASP A 120 36.14 -0.30 -18.48
C ASP A 120 35.35 -1.05 -19.59
N PRO A 121 36.05 -1.74 -20.50
CA PRO A 121 35.42 -2.44 -21.62
C PRO A 121 34.63 -3.68 -21.20
N SER A 122 34.72 -4.13 -19.93
CA SER A 122 34.02 -5.32 -19.44
C SER A 122 32.62 -5.02 -18.88
N ALA A 123 32.38 -3.78 -18.44
CA ALA A 123 31.10 -3.31 -17.90
C ALA A 123 30.28 -2.50 -18.91
N ALA A 124 30.88 -2.09 -20.02
CA ALA A 124 30.27 -1.17 -20.97
C ALA A 124 29.53 -1.86 -22.13
N ALA A 125 28.60 -1.12 -22.74
CA ALA A 125 27.87 -1.59 -23.91
C ALA A 125 28.81 -1.76 -25.13
N PRO A 126 28.56 -2.74 -26.02
CA PRO A 126 29.34 -2.93 -27.23
C PRO A 126 29.44 -1.64 -28.06
N ALA A 127 30.65 -1.31 -28.53
CA ALA A 127 30.97 -0.04 -29.17
C ALA A 127 30.11 0.26 -30.41
N ASP A 128 29.67 -0.78 -31.10
CA ASP A 128 28.76 -0.77 -32.25
C ASP A 128 27.33 -0.32 -31.91
N ARG A 129 26.94 -0.27 -30.63
CA ARG A 129 25.59 0.13 -30.19
C ARG A 129 25.53 1.48 -29.47
N ILE A 130 26.65 2.14 -29.23
CA ILE A 130 26.71 3.39 -28.47
C ILE A 130 25.94 4.52 -29.16
N ASP A 131 26.09 4.67 -30.48
CA ASP A 131 25.39 5.70 -31.26
C ASP A 131 23.87 5.49 -31.27
N SER A 132 23.42 4.23 -31.29
CA SER A 132 22.00 3.91 -31.23
C SER A 132 21.43 4.08 -29.82
N LEU A 133 22.22 3.81 -28.78
CA LEU A 133 21.79 3.96 -27.39
C LEU A 133 21.75 5.44 -26.97
N SER A 134 22.75 6.23 -27.34
CA SER A 134 22.84 7.65 -26.99
C SER A 134 21.73 8.49 -27.63
N SER A 135 21.30 8.13 -28.84
CA SER A 135 20.21 8.82 -29.55
C SER A 135 18.81 8.36 -29.11
N PHE A 136 18.64 7.10 -28.70
CA PHE A 136 17.34 6.55 -28.28
C PHE A 136 17.01 6.79 -26.81
N PHE A 137 18.02 6.68 -25.93
CA PHE A 137 17.80 6.65 -24.48
C PHE A 137 17.23 7.97 -23.92
N PRO A 138 17.75 9.16 -24.29
CA PRO A 138 17.21 10.43 -23.81
C PRO A 138 15.72 10.62 -24.12
N PRO A 139 15.24 10.53 -25.38
CA PRO A 139 13.81 10.69 -25.67
C PRO A 139 12.96 9.57 -25.04
N ALA A 140 13.45 8.33 -25.00
CA ALA A 140 12.73 7.22 -24.38
C ALA A 140 12.48 7.45 -22.88
N MET A 141 13.47 7.96 -22.13
CA MET A 141 13.34 8.30 -20.72
C MET A 141 12.35 9.45 -20.47
N LEU A 142 12.34 10.44 -21.35
CA LEU A 142 11.37 11.55 -21.29
C LEU A 142 9.94 11.07 -21.55
N VAL A 143 9.75 10.21 -22.55
CA VAL A 143 8.43 9.60 -22.83
C VAL A 143 8.00 8.70 -21.68
N ALA A 144 8.88 7.86 -21.15
CA ALA A 144 8.60 6.98 -20.02
C ALA A 144 8.15 7.78 -18.79
N THR A 145 8.79 8.92 -18.53
CA THR A 145 8.40 9.88 -17.48
C THR A 145 6.95 10.33 -17.64
N LEU A 146 6.55 10.77 -18.84
CA LEU A 146 5.18 11.20 -19.11
C LEU A 146 4.18 10.06 -18.95
N VAL A 147 4.51 8.86 -19.44
CA VAL A 147 3.65 7.66 -19.32
C VAL A 147 3.45 7.28 -17.85
N LEU A 148 4.52 7.24 -17.05
CA LEU A 148 4.46 6.94 -15.63
C LEU A 148 3.59 7.96 -14.88
N LEU A 149 3.73 9.25 -15.18
CA LEU A 149 2.85 10.28 -14.62
C LEU A 149 1.38 10.08 -15.04
N ALA A 150 1.15 9.82 -16.32
CA ALA A 150 -0.20 9.61 -16.86
C ALA A 150 -0.90 8.41 -16.21
N VAL A 151 -0.16 7.36 -15.83
CA VAL A 151 -0.69 6.20 -15.08
C VAL A 151 -0.91 6.52 -13.60
N GLN A 152 -0.06 7.35 -12.98
CA GLN A 152 -0.22 7.73 -11.58
C GLN A 152 -1.51 8.53 -11.31
N TYR A 153 -1.90 9.41 -12.22
CA TYR A 153 -3.12 10.23 -12.10
C TYR A 153 -4.40 9.41 -11.87
N PRO A 154 -4.79 8.46 -12.76
CA PRO A 154 -6.00 7.68 -12.57
C PRO A 154 -5.92 6.78 -11.34
N LEU A 155 -4.73 6.33 -10.92
CA LEU A 155 -4.57 5.56 -9.68
C LEU A 155 -4.85 6.41 -8.44
N LEU A 156 -4.41 7.68 -8.44
CA LEU A 156 -4.69 8.62 -7.36
C LEU A 156 -6.17 8.98 -7.30
N VAL A 157 -6.80 9.21 -8.46
CA VAL A 157 -8.25 9.46 -8.57
C VAL A 157 -9.05 8.22 -8.16
N ALA A 158 -8.63 7.02 -8.55
CA ALA A 158 -9.29 5.78 -8.17
C ALA A 158 -9.21 5.54 -6.65
N THR A 159 -8.11 5.95 -6.01
CA THR A 159 -7.97 5.90 -4.55
C THR A 159 -9.01 6.80 -3.86
N SER A 160 -9.30 7.99 -4.40
CA SER A 160 -10.27 8.92 -3.80
C SER A 160 -11.73 8.60 -4.15
N ARG A 161 -12.02 8.18 -5.39
CA ARG A 161 -13.38 7.93 -5.87
C ARG A 161 -13.92 6.55 -5.51
N HIS A 162 -13.10 5.51 -5.63
CA HIS A 162 -13.52 4.11 -5.41
C HIS A 162 -13.09 3.57 -4.04
N ARG A 163 -12.52 4.41 -3.18
CA ARG A 163 -12.05 4.04 -1.83
C ARG A 163 -11.21 2.75 -1.84
N SER A 164 -10.34 2.57 -2.83
CA SER A 164 -9.61 1.30 -3.05
C SER A 164 -8.21 1.30 -2.44
N ARG A 165 -7.95 0.36 -1.53
CA ARG A 165 -6.58 0.10 -1.02
C ARG A 165 -5.64 -0.42 -2.09
N GLY A 166 -6.16 -1.18 -3.06
CA GLY A 166 -5.38 -1.70 -4.18
C GLY A 166 -4.84 -0.56 -5.03
N ALA A 167 -5.70 0.37 -5.44
CA ALA A 167 -5.31 1.55 -6.22
C ALA A 167 -4.24 2.38 -5.50
N ARG A 168 -4.39 2.59 -4.18
CA ARG A 168 -3.36 3.28 -3.38
C ARG A 168 -2.02 2.56 -3.41
N ASN A 169 -2.01 1.24 -3.20
CA ASN A 169 -0.75 0.49 -3.18
C ASN A 169 -0.07 0.52 -4.56
N VAL A 170 -0.84 0.35 -5.64
CA VAL A 170 -0.32 0.45 -7.01
C VAL A 170 0.19 1.86 -7.31
N TYR A 171 -0.51 2.91 -6.84
CA TYR A 171 -0.04 4.30 -6.91
C TYR A 171 1.32 4.47 -6.23
N VAL A 172 1.44 4.03 -4.97
CA VAL A 172 2.70 4.12 -4.22
C VAL A 172 3.82 3.37 -4.92
N THR A 173 3.55 2.16 -5.44
CA THR A 173 4.53 1.40 -6.22
C THR A 173 4.94 2.15 -7.49
N ALA A 174 4.00 2.71 -8.25
CA ALA A 174 4.31 3.51 -9.44
C ALA A 174 5.13 4.76 -9.11
N VAL A 175 4.83 5.42 -7.99
CA VAL A 175 5.64 6.55 -7.48
C VAL A 175 7.04 6.07 -7.10
N LEU A 176 7.19 4.95 -6.41
CA LEU A 176 8.52 4.40 -6.05
C LEU A 176 9.36 4.07 -7.29
N VAL A 177 8.75 3.48 -8.32
CA VAL A 177 9.42 3.25 -9.62
C VAL A 177 9.87 4.58 -10.22
N MET A 178 8.99 5.59 -10.22
CA MET A 178 9.33 6.93 -10.71
C MET A 178 10.47 7.57 -9.91
N LEU A 179 10.48 7.42 -8.58
CA LEU A 179 11.53 7.93 -7.71
C LEU A 179 12.89 7.26 -7.98
N LEU A 180 12.92 6.03 -8.49
CA LEU A 180 14.15 5.38 -8.95
C LEU A 180 14.60 5.91 -10.32
N CYS A 181 13.65 6.23 -11.20
CA CYS A 181 13.95 6.77 -12.53
C CYS A 181 14.47 8.21 -12.51
N ILE A 182 14.00 9.04 -11.58
CA ILE A 182 14.39 10.47 -11.49
C ILE A 182 15.90 10.67 -11.31
N PRO A 183 16.60 10.08 -10.31
CA PRO A 183 18.04 10.27 -10.14
C PRO A 183 18.83 9.75 -11.34
N MET A 184 18.40 8.64 -11.95
CA MET A 184 18.98 8.13 -13.20
C MET A 184 18.82 9.14 -14.33
N GLY A 185 17.65 9.77 -14.47
CA GLY A 185 17.44 10.82 -15.46
C GLY A 185 18.29 12.08 -15.19
N ILE A 186 18.44 12.48 -13.93
CA ILE A 186 19.26 13.64 -13.55
C ILE A 186 20.74 13.38 -13.87
N ASP A 187 21.28 12.23 -13.45
CA ASP A 187 22.68 11.87 -13.69
C ASP A 187 22.96 11.71 -15.19
N LEU A 188 22.10 10.99 -15.90
CA LEU A 188 22.39 10.60 -17.28
C LEU A 188 22.11 11.72 -18.30
N LEU A 189 21.04 12.52 -18.10
CA LEU A 189 20.66 13.57 -19.05
C LEU A 189 21.12 14.97 -18.65
N PHE A 190 21.26 15.25 -17.36
CA PHE A 190 21.39 16.63 -16.88
C PHE A 190 22.68 16.90 -16.12
N ASP A 191 23.46 15.89 -15.72
CA ASP A 191 24.72 16.08 -14.99
C ASP A 191 25.92 16.46 -15.87
N TYR A 192 25.68 17.41 -16.79
CA TYR A 192 26.72 17.98 -17.63
C TYR A 192 27.00 19.43 -17.20
N PRO A 193 28.28 19.88 -17.24
CA PRO A 193 28.65 21.25 -16.87
C PRO A 193 28.07 22.31 -17.83
N SER A 194 27.68 21.91 -19.03
CA SER A 194 27.04 22.75 -20.04
C SER A 194 25.53 22.97 -19.80
N ILE A 195 24.91 22.21 -18.91
CA ILE A 195 23.47 22.27 -18.64
C ILE A 195 23.20 23.12 -17.39
N SER A 196 22.14 23.93 -17.45
CA SER A 196 21.74 24.77 -16.32
C SER A 196 21.39 23.94 -15.08
N GLY A 197 22.07 24.24 -13.96
CA GLY A 197 21.83 23.58 -12.66
C GLY A 197 20.40 23.73 -12.14
N VAL A 198 19.63 24.70 -12.67
CA VAL A 198 18.20 24.88 -12.36
C VAL A 198 17.38 23.64 -12.71
N ILE A 199 17.71 22.94 -13.80
CA ILE A 199 16.98 21.72 -14.22
C ILE A 199 17.27 20.57 -13.27
N LYS A 200 18.51 20.44 -12.77
CA LYS A 200 18.86 19.47 -11.72
C LYS A 200 18.03 19.70 -10.46
N PHE A 201 17.93 20.96 -10.03
CA PHE A 201 17.11 21.34 -8.88
C PHE A 201 15.62 21.01 -9.11
N MET A 202 15.12 21.24 -10.33
CA MET A 202 13.73 20.95 -10.67
C MET A 202 13.42 19.44 -10.65
N GLY A 203 14.37 18.59 -11.06
CA GLY A 203 14.27 17.14 -10.90
C GLY A 203 14.23 16.68 -9.44
N TRP A 204 15.07 17.26 -8.57
CA TRP A 204 15.03 17.01 -7.13
C TRP A 204 13.75 17.53 -6.47
N LEU A 205 13.23 18.66 -6.95
CA LEU A 205 11.94 19.18 -6.51
C LEU A 205 10.80 18.22 -6.87
N GLN A 206 10.79 17.71 -8.11
CA GLN A 206 9.85 16.66 -8.54
C GLN A 206 9.95 15.42 -7.64
N PHE A 207 11.16 14.97 -7.34
CA PHE A 207 11.40 13.84 -6.44
C PHE A 207 10.77 14.07 -5.06
N ALA A 208 11.06 15.21 -4.43
CA ALA A 208 10.53 15.54 -3.10
C ALA A 208 8.99 15.61 -3.11
N LEU A 209 8.41 16.26 -4.12
CA LEU A 209 6.95 16.41 -4.24
C LEU A 209 6.23 15.07 -4.41
N LEU A 210 6.77 14.17 -5.26
CA LEU A 210 6.20 12.83 -5.45
C LEU A 210 6.35 11.97 -4.20
N LEU A 211 7.50 12.03 -3.52
CA LEU A 211 7.72 11.33 -2.25
C LEU A 211 6.72 11.79 -1.18
N LEU A 212 6.56 13.10 -1.00
CA LEU A 212 5.58 13.65 -0.07
C LEU A 212 4.17 13.21 -0.48
N SER A 213 3.81 13.29 -1.77
CA SER A 213 2.51 12.83 -2.25
C SER A 213 2.22 11.38 -1.84
N ALA A 214 3.16 10.47 -2.03
CA ALA A 214 3.02 9.08 -1.59
C ALA A 214 2.87 8.97 -0.06
N LEU A 215 3.66 9.68 0.73
CA LEU A 215 3.57 9.67 2.20
C LEU A 215 2.19 10.15 2.70
N PHE A 216 1.61 11.16 2.06
CA PHE A 216 0.28 11.64 2.41
C PHE A 216 -0.81 10.59 2.14
N THR A 217 -0.67 9.77 1.09
CA THR A 217 -1.58 8.64 0.85
C THR A 217 -1.45 7.51 1.89
N LEU A 218 -0.28 7.39 2.53
CA LEU A 218 -0.01 6.37 3.56
C LEU A 218 -0.37 6.82 4.98
N ARG A 219 -0.78 8.08 5.16
CA ARG A 219 -1.07 8.63 6.49
C ARG A 219 -2.19 7.86 7.19
N ARG A 220 -2.12 7.76 8.53
CA ARG A 220 -3.08 7.02 9.37
C ARG A 220 -4.54 7.36 9.07
N GLY A 221 -4.85 8.64 8.78
CA GLY A 221 -6.20 9.07 8.42
C GLY A 221 -6.74 8.43 7.15
N VAL A 222 -5.91 8.33 6.10
CA VAL A 222 -6.27 7.64 4.85
C VAL A 222 -6.41 6.14 5.08
N ASN A 223 -5.53 5.55 5.88
CA ASN A 223 -5.55 4.11 6.13
C ASN A 223 -6.78 3.64 6.92
N ARG A 224 -7.30 4.47 7.83
CA ARG A 224 -8.55 4.23 8.57
C ARG A 224 -9.79 4.46 7.70
N TRP A 225 -9.72 5.43 6.78
CA TRP A 225 -10.80 5.73 5.85
C TRP A 225 -10.97 4.65 4.78
N LEU A 226 -9.86 4.06 4.31
CA LEU A 226 -9.91 2.98 3.35
C LEU A 226 -10.42 1.67 3.99
N PRO A 227 -11.29 0.92 3.31
CA PRO A 227 -11.93 -0.27 3.84
C PRO A 227 -10.90 -1.32 4.25
N PRO A 228 -11.22 -2.15 5.26
CA PRO A 228 -10.34 -3.20 5.73
C PRO A 228 -9.97 -4.12 4.56
N SER A 229 -8.73 -4.58 4.53
CA SER A 229 -8.28 -5.51 3.49
C SER A 229 -9.12 -6.79 3.59
N MET A 230 -9.83 -7.15 2.52
CA MET A 230 -10.52 -8.44 2.35
C MET A 230 -9.56 -9.65 2.35
N ARG A 231 -8.26 -9.45 2.63
CA ARG A 231 -7.34 -10.54 2.90
C ARG A 231 -7.79 -11.21 4.19
N MET A 232 -8.40 -12.39 4.06
CA MET A 232 -8.61 -13.31 5.16
C MET A 232 -7.31 -13.41 5.96
N LYS A 233 -7.35 -13.01 7.23
CA LYS A 233 -6.21 -13.21 8.12
C LYS A 233 -6.05 -14.72 8.29
N PRO A 234 -4.86 -15.30 8.10
CA PRO A 234 -4.66 -16.75 8.23
C PRO A 234 -5.00 -17.28 9.63
N THR A 235 -5.05 -16.41 10.64
CA THR A 235 -5.52 -16.75 11.99
C THR A 235 -7.01 -17.04 12.10
N GLN A 236 -7.83 -16.70 11.09
CA GLN A 236 -9.25 -17.07 11.03
C GLN A 236 -9.49 -18.42 10.33
N ILE A 237 -8.47 -18.99 9.67
CA ILE A 237 -8.53 -20.32 9.06
C ILE A 237 -8.19 -21.40 10.10
N ILE A 238 -7.43 -21.05 11.15
CA ILE A 238 -7.07 -21.95 12.24
C ILE A 238 -8.06 -21.76 13.40
N ARG A 239 -9.32 -22.13 13.16
CA ARG A 239 -10.17 -22.63 14.24
C ARG A 239 -10.73 -24.00 13.80
N PRO A 240 -9.92 -25.06 13.82
CA PRO A 240 -10.47 -26.40 13.84
C PRO A 240 -11.25 -26.54 15.15
N GLY A 241 -12.50 -26.98 15.05
CA GLY A 241 -13.32 -27.28 16.22
C GLY A 241 -12.57 -28.19 17.20
N ASN A 242 -12.61 -27.82 18.48
CA ASN A 242 -12.32 -28.75 19.56
C ASN A 242 -13.24 -29.95 19.37
N ARG A 243 -12.63 -31.10 19.07
CA ARG A 243 -13.21 -32.41 19.35
C ARG A 243 -13.22 -32.64 20.87
#